data_AF-A0A2J8SP03-F1
#
_entry.id   AF-A0A2J8SP03-F1
#
_cell.length_a   1.000
_cell.length_b   1.000
_cell.length_c   1.000
_cell.angle_alpha   90.00
_cell.angle_beta   90.00
_cell.angle_gamma   90.00
#
_symmetry.space_group_name_H-M   'P 1'
#
loop_
_entity.id
_entity.type
_entity.pdbx_description
1 polymer ?
#
loop_
_entity_poly.entity_id
_entity_poly.type
_entity_poly.pdbx_seq_one_letter_code
_entity_poly.pdbx_strand_id
1 'polypeptide(L)'
;MQKGDTNIKPILQVINIRPITTGNSPPRYRLLMSDGLNTLSSFMLATQLNPLVEQEQLSSNCVCQINRFIVNTLKDGRRVVILMELEVLKSAEVVGVKIGNPVPYNEGLGQPQVAPPAPAASPA
;
A
#
# COMPACT_ATOMS: atom_id res chain seq x y z
N MET A 1 21.94 5.93 3.55
CA MET A 1 20.86 5.64 2.58
C MET A 1 20.38 4.22 2.82
N GLN A 2 19.36 4.02 3.65
CA GLN A 2 18.80 2.70 3.88
C GLN A 2 17.94 2.34 2.66
N LYS A 3 18.50 1.57 1.73
CA LYS A 3 17.72 0.97 0.64
C LYS A 3 16.70 0.05 1.34
N GLY A 4 15.41 0.32 1.16
CA GLY A 4 14.38 -0.62 1.61
C GLY A 4 14.62 -1.98 0.94
N ASP A 5 14.32 -3.07 1.63
CA ASP A 5 14.43 -4.40 1.05
C ASP A 5 13.39 -4.54 -0.07
N THR A 6 13.86 -4.53 -1.32
CA THR A 6 13.03 -4.71 -2.51
C THR A 6 12.98 -6.17 -2.99
N ASN A 7 13.56 -7.11 -2.23
CA ASN A 7 13.56 -8.54 -2.58
C ASN A 7 12.35 -9.30 -2.00
N ILE A 8 11.55 -8.64 -1.17
CA ILE A 8 10.30 -9.21 -0.64
C ILE A 8 9.19 -9.22 -1.70
N LYS A 9 8.25 -10.15 -1.55
CA LYS A 9 7.03 -10.24 -2.37
C LYS A 9 5.77 -10.10 -1.50
N PRO A 10 5.49 -8.90 -0.97
CA PRO A 10 4.42 -8.71 0.00
C PRO A 10 3.05 -8.92 -0.65
N ILE A 11 2.13 -9.51 0.12
CA ILE A 11 0.72 -9.57 -0.22
C ILE A 11 0.03 -8.37 0.44
N LEU A 12 -0.62 -7.54 -0.36
CA LEU A 12 -1.25 -6.30 0.07
C LEU A 12 -2.69 -6.24 -0.41
N GLN A 13 -3.54 -5.54 0.34
CA GLN A 13 -4.88 -5.17 -0.10
C GLN A 13 -4.88 -3.78 -0.73
N VAL A 14 -5.56 -3.63 -1.87
CA VAL A 14 -5.88 -2.33 -2.45
C VAL A 14 -7.04 -1.72 -1.67
N ILE A 15 -6.85 -0.54 -1.07
CA ILE A 15 -7.93 0.19 -0.37
C ILE A 15 -8.60 1.19 -1.30
N ASN A 16 -7.82 1.87 -2.14
CA ASN A 16 -8.33 2.87 -3.07
C ASN A 16 -7.37 3.05 -4.24
N ILE A 17 -7.91 3.32 -5.43
CA ILE A 17 -7.16 3.72 -6.62
C ILE A 17 -7.71 5.05 -7.10
N ARG A 18 -6.83 6.01 -7.38
CA ARG A 18 -7.22 7.28 -8.01
C ARG A 18 -6.30 7.66 -9.16
N PRO A 19 -6.84 8.14 -10.29
CA PRO A 19 -6.02 8.70 -11.35
C PRO A 19 -5.35 10.00 -10.88
N ILE A 20 -4.14 10.22 -11.36
CA ILE A 20 -3.41 11.48 -11.26
C ILE A 20 -3.55 12.17 -12.62
N THR A 21 -3.90 13.45 -12.63
CA THR A 21 -3.99 14.25 -13.85
C THR A 21 -2.64 14.33 -14.53
N THR A 22 -2.55 13.84 -15.78
CA THR A 22 -1.31 13.76 -16.54
C THR A 22 -1.42 14.41 -17.92
N GLY A 23 -2.14 15.52 -18.08
CA GLY A 23 -2.23 16.24 -19.36
C GLY A 23 -2.47 15.30 -20.56
N ASN A 24 -1.59 15.35 -21.57
CA ASN A 24 -1.63 14.48 -22.76
C ASN A 24 -0.87 13.14 -22.61
N SER A 25 -0.43 12.77 -21.40
CA SER A 25 0.27 11.50 -21.15
C SER A 25 -0.68 10.42 -20.64
N PRO A 26 -0.36 9.13 -20.82
CA PRO A 26 -1.14 8.02 -20.27
C PRO A 26 -1.45 8.23 -18.78
N PRO A 27 -2.65 7.83 -18.31
CA PRO A 27 -3.06 8.05 -16.93
C PRO A 27 -2.08 7.37 -15.98
N ARG A 28 -1.81 8.01 -14.83
CA ARG A 28 -1.03 7.42 -13.74
C ARG A 28 -1.96 7.15 -12.58
N TYR A 29 -1.94 5.94 -12.05
CA TYR A 29 -2.77 5.58 -10.90
C TYR A 29 -1.98 5.64 -9.60
N ARG A 30 -2.51 6.36 -8.61
CA ARG A 30 -2.05 6.32 -7.22
C ARG A 30 -2.90 5.31 -6.44
N LEU A 31 -2.25 4.50 -5.62
CA LEU A 31 -2.90 3.50 -4.79
C LEU A 31 -2.72 3.81 -3.31
N LEU A 32 -3.79 3.58 -2.55
CA LEU A 32 -3.73 3.38 -1.11
C LEU A 32 -3.71 1.88 -0.87
N MET A 33 -2.62 1.37 -0.32
CA MET A 33 -2.43 -0.06 -0.05
C MET A 33 -2.42 -0.34 1.44
N SER A 34 -2.80 -1.55 1.84
CA SER A 34 -2.78 -2.05 3.22
C SER A 34 -2.02 -3.37 3.32
N ASP A 35 -1.20 -3.53 4.34
CA ASP A 35 -0.60 -4.83 4.74
C ASP A 35 -1.38 -5.51 5.88
N GLY A 36 -2.51 -4.91 6.30
CA GLY A 36 -3.34 -5.34 7.42
C GLY A 36 -3.05 -4.61 8.73
N LEU A 37 -1.86 -4.01 8.89
CA LEU A 37 -1.49 -3.19 10.06
C LEU A 37 -1.47 -1.71 9.71
N ASN A 38 -0.90 -1.38 8.57
CA ASN A 38 -0.73 -0.02 8.10
C ASN A 38 -1.34 0.20 6.72
N THR A 39 -1.74 1.44 6.48
CA THR A 39 -2.04 1.93 5.12
C THR A 39 -0.98 2.92 4.67
N LEU A 40 -0.65 2.90 3.38
CA LEU A 40 0.29 3.85 2.79
C LEU A 40 -0.23 4.30 1.42
N SER A 41 -0.29 5.62 1.22
CA SER A 41 -0.82 6.25 -0.02
C SER A 41 0.22 6.56 -1.08
N SER A 42 1.50 6.25 -0.81
CA SER A 42 2.64 6.59 -1.66
C SER A 42 2.95 5.50 -2.69
N PHE A 43 1.95 4.72 -3.10
CA PHE A 43 2.09 3.75 -4.18
C PHE A 43 1.67 4.35 -5.52
N MET A 44 2.43 4.06 -6.57
CA MET A 44 2.07 4.35 -7.96
C MET A 44 2.12 3.07 -8.79
N LEU A 45 1.17 2.93 -9.71
CA LEU A 45 1.18 1.86 -10.69
C LEU A 45 2.10 2.23 -11.86
N ALA A 46 2.95 1.31 -12.31
CA ALA A 46 3.63 1.47 -13.58
C ALA A 46 2.60 1.48 -14.72
N THR A 47 2.77 2.37 -15.70
CA THR A 47 1.79 2.56 -16.79
C THR A 47 1.55 1.30 -17.63
N GLN A 48 2.53 0.39 -17.69
CA GLN A 48 2.38 -0.92 -18.32
C GLN A 48 1.32 -1.81 -17.67
N LEU A 49 0.94 -1.53 -16.41
CA LEU A 49 -0.10 -2.25 -15.67
C LEU A 49 -1.44 -1.51 -15.65
N ASN A 50 -1.56 -0.34 -16.31
CA ASN A 50 -2.83 0.38 -16.43
C ASN A 50 -4.01 -0.48 -16.91
N PRO A 51 -3.83 -1.42 -17.87
CA PRO A 51 -4.93 -2.29 -18.30
C PRO A 51 -5.59 -3.06 -17.16
N LEU A 52 -4.87 -3.37 -16.07
CA LEU A 52 -5.46 -4.05 -14.91
C LEU A 52 -6.50 -3.18 -14.19
N VAL A 53 -6.27 -1.87 -14.13
CA VAL A 53 -7.23 -0.92 -13.52
C VAL A 53 -8.37 -0.64 -14.50
N GLU A 54 -8.05 -0.40 -15.76
CA GLU A 54 -9.02 -0.07 -16.82
C GLU A 54 -10.00 -1.21 -17.10
N GLN A 55 -9.56 -2.47 -16.90
CA GLN A 55 -10.39 -3.68 -17.02
C GLN A 55 -10.96 -4.15 -15.66
N GLU A 56 -10.88 -3.31 -14.62
CA GLU A 56 -11.39 -3.56 -13.26
C GLU A 56 -10.82 -4.79 -12.53
N GLN A 57 -9.79 -5.44 -13.07
CA GLN A 57 -9.10 -6.57 -12.43
C GLN A 57 -8.35 -6.16 -11.16
N LEU A 58 -7.76 -4.96 -11.16
CA LEU A 58 -7.13 -4.32 -10.01
C LEU A 58 -8.03 -3.18 -9.53
N SER A 59 -8.83 -3.44 -8.50
CA SER A 59 -9.84 -2.51 -7.98
C SER A 59 -9.86 -2.50 -6.45
N SER A 60 -10.59 -1.55 -5.85
CA SER A 60 -10.68 -1.42 -4.39
C SER A 60 -11.17 -2.71 -3.75
N ASN A 61 -10.55 -3.09 -2.63
CA ASN A 61 -10.72 -4.33 -1.85
C ASN A 61 -10.02 -5.58 -2.40
N CYS A 62 -9.54 -5.61 -3.64
CA CYS A 62 -8.79 -6.76 -4.13
C CYS A 62 -7.47 -6.97 -3.34
N VAL A 63 -6.99 -8.22 -3.32
CA VAL A 63 -5.73 -8.60 -2.68
C VAL A 63 -4.75 -9.04 -3.76
N CYS A 64 -3.56 -8.45 -3.75
CA CYS A 64 -2.53 -8.72 -4.74
C CYS A 64 -1.17 -8.99 -4.10
N GLN A 65 -0.38 -9.83 -4.75
CA GLN A 65 1.03 -10.03 -4.43
C GLN A 65 1.87 -9.09 -5.30
N ILE A 66 2.77 -8.35 -4.67
CA ILE A 66 3.71 -7.49 -5.40
C ILE A 66 4.95 -8.31 -5.73
N ASN A 67 5.18 -8.57 -7.02
CA ASN A 67 6.29 -9.41 -7.48
C ASN A 67 7.56 -8.60 -7.78
N ARG A 68 7.39 -7.35 -8.21
CA ARG A 68 8.50 -6.41 -8.42
C ARG A 68 8.04 -4.98 -8.16
N PHE A 69 8.83 -4.25 -7.37
CA PHE A 69 8.63 -2.82 -7.14
C PHE A 69 9.96 -2.09 -7.04
N ILE A 70 9.92 -0.79 -7.24
CA ILE A 70 11.06 0.10 -6.98
C ILE A 70 10.65 1.17 -5.99
N VAL A 71 11.60 1.66 -5.20
CA VAL A 71 11.39 2.76 -4.26
C VAL A 71 12.15 3.98 -4.76
N ASN A 72 11.42 5.04 -5.08
CA ASN A 72 12.00 6.33 -5.43
C ASN A 72 11.92 7.29 -4.24
N THR A 73 13.01 8.00 -3.93
CA THR A 73 13.02 9.03 -2.89
C THR A 73 12.98 10.39 -3.55
N LEU A 74 11.93 11.18 -3.24
CA LEU A 74 11.76 12.53 -3.75
C LEU A 74 12.73 13.50 -3.08
N LYS A 75 12.89 14.69 -3.66
CA LYS A 75 13.79 15.73 -3.14
C LYS A 75 13.45 16.19 -1.71
N ASP A 76 12.19 16.09 -1.33
CA ASP A 76 11.68 16.42 0.00
C ASP A 76 11.77 15.24 1.00
N GLY A 77 12.44 14.16 0.62
CA GLY A 77 12.64 12.97 1.47
C GLY A 77 11.51 11.96 1.45
N ARG A 78 10.35 12.27 0.87
CA ARG A 78 9.23 11.32 0.78
C ARG A 78 9.58 10.15 -0.14
N ARG A 79 9.20 8.95 0.26
CA ARG A 79 9.39 7.74 -0.57
C ARG A 79 8.11 7.40 -1.33
N VAL A 80 8.28 7.05 -2.60
CA VAL A 80 7.22 6.58 -3.49
C VAL A 80 7.56 5.18 -3.96
N VAL A 81 6.64 4.25 -3.75
CA VAL A 81 6.77 2.86 -4.18
C VAL A 81 6.09 2.71 -5.54
N ILE A 82 6.82 2.29 -6.55
CA ILE A 82 6.29 2.07 -7.90
C ILE A 82 6.15 0.57 -8.12
N LEU A 83 4.92 0.12 -8.32
CA LEU A 83 4.57 -1.27 -8.57
C LEU A 83 4.85 -1.59 -10.03
N MET A 84 5.82 -2.47 -10.27
CA MET A 84 6.28 -2.80 -11.62
C MET A 84 5.64 -4.10 -12.13
N GLU A 85 5.46 -5.07 -11.23
CA GLU A 85 4.80 -6.36 -11.47
C GLU A 85 4.02 -6.77 -10.23
N LEU A 86 2.77 -7.22 -10.42
CA LEU A 86 1.91 -7.74 -9.38
C LEU A 86 0.98 -8.81 -9.94
N GLU A 87 0.41 -9.61 -9.05
CA GLU A 87 -0.60 -10.63 -9.35
C GLU A 87 -1.81 -10.43 -8.44
N VAL A 88 -3.02 -10.40 -9.00
CA VAL A 88 -4.26 -10.32 -8.21
C VAL A 88 -4.60 -11.72 -7.73
N LEU A 89 -4.47 -11.96 -6.42
CA LEU A 89 -4.72 -13.26 -5.79
C LEU A 89 -6.21 -13.47 -5.47
N LYS A 90 -6.90 -12.40 -5.07
CA LYS A 90 -8.35 -12.40 -4.84
C LYS A 90 -8.95 -11.12 -5.39
N SER A 91 -10.01 -11.26 -6.17
CA SER A 91 -10.74 -10.13 -6.75
C SER A 91 -11.46 -9.32 -5.66
N ALA A 92 -11.87 -8.10 -6.01
CA ALA A 92 -12.60 -7.23 -5.11
C ALA A 92 -13.94 -7.82 -4.67
N GLU A 93 -14.63 -8.55 -5.55
CA GLU A 93 -15.93 -9.18 -5.27
C GLU A 93 -15.80 -10.30 -4.24
N VAL A 94 -14.70 -11.07 -4.31
CA VAL A 94 -14.43 -12.17 -3.37
C VAL A 94 -14.07 -11.66 -1.98
N VAL A 95 -13.33 -10.55 -1.90
CA VAL A 95 -12.89 -9.96 -0.63
C VAL A 95 -13.99 -9.08 0.00
N GLY A 96 -14.66 -8.27 -0.82
CA GLY A 96 -15.83 -7.46 -0.49
C GLY A 96 -15.60 -6.25 0.42
N VAL A 97 -14.63 -6.30 1.34
CA VAL A 97 -14.44 -5.30 2.39
C VAL A 97 -12.96 -5.04 2.71
N LYS A 98 -12.67 -3.90 3.34
CA LYS A 98 -11.36 -3.64 3.94
C LYS A 98 -11.06 -4.69 5.01
N ILE A 99 -9.87 -5.30 4.93
CA ILE A 99 -9.39 -6.30 5.89
C ILE A 99 -8.78 -5.59 7.10
N GLY A 100 -9.28 -5.91 8.29
CA GLY A 100 -8.76 -5.38 9.57
C GLY A 100 -9.02 -3.89 9.78
N ASN A 101 -8.23 -3.29 10.67
CA ASN A 101 -8.29 -1.86 10.98
C ASN A 101 -6.91 -1.18 10.83
N PRO A 102 -6.35 -1.15 9.61
CA PRO A 102 -5.02 -0.62 9.38
C PRO A 102 -4.98 0.90 9.58
N VAL A 103 -3.90 1.40 10.18
CA VAL A 103 -3.70 2.84 10.45
C VAL A 103 -2.68 3.46 9.50
N PRO A 104 -2.78 4.75 9.13
CA PRO A 104 -1.80 5.38 8.24
C PRO A 104 -0.36 5.22 8.75
N TYR A 105 0.55 4.82 7.86
CA TYR A 105 1.97 4.74 8.16
C TYR A 105 2.57 6.16 8.21
N ASN A 106 3.14 6.53 9.36
CA ASN A 106 3.82 7.80 9.55
C ASN A 106 5.33 7.61 9.46
N GLU A 107 5.94 8.04 8.35
CA GLU A 107 7.40 8.09 8.22
C GLU A 107 7.97 9.11 9.23
N GLY A 108 8.65 8.63 10.28
CA GLY A 108 9.38 9.49 11.23
C GLY A 108 8.95 9.39 12.70
N LEU A 109 7.84 8.70 12.99
CA LEU A 109 7.55 8.21 14.33
C LEU A 109 7.80 6.71 14.29
N GLY A 110 8.75 6.21 15.10
CA GLY A 110 8.84 4.78 15.35
C GLY A 110 7.43 4.24 15.67
N GLN A 111 7.17 3.00 15.25
CA GLN A 111 5.91 2.29 15.50
C GLN A 111 5.28 2.75 16.82
N PRO A 112 3.98 3.06 16.89
CA PRO A 112 3.33 3.21 18.18
C PRO A 112 3.61 1.93 18.96
N GLN A 113 4.50 2.02 19.94
CA GLN A 113 4.68 0.95 20.92
C GLN A 113 3.29 0.74 21.50
N VAL A 114 2.71 -0.44 21.25
CA VAL A 114 1.54 -0.88 22.00
C VAL A 114 1.99 -0.85 23.45
N ALA A 115 1.58 0.17 24.20
CA ALA A 115 1.97 0.31 25.58
C ALA A 115 1.53 -0.97 26.31
N PRO A 116 2.40 -1.64 27.07
CA PRO A 116 1.99 -2.79 27.85
C PRO A 116 0.90 -2.34 28.83
N PRO A 117 -0.13 -3.17 29.09
CA PRO A 117 -1.17 -2.84 30.03
C PRO A 117 -0.55 -2.55 31.40
N ALA A 118 -0.94 -1.44 32.02
CA ALA A 118 -0.46 -1.04 33.33
C ALA A 118 -0.73 -2.16 34.37
N PRO A 119 0.22 -2.47 35.27
CA PRO A 119 -0.02 -3.47 36.30
C PRO A 119 -1.11 -2.97 37.25
N ALA A 120 -2.13 -3.80 37.45
CA ALA A 120 -3.23 -3.53 38.37
C ALA A 120 -2.68 -3.35 39.80
N ALA A 121 -2.92 -2.17 40.38
CA ALA A 121 -2.65 -1.91 41.79
C ALA A 121 -3.51 -2.87 42.64
N SER A 122 -2.85 -3.68 43.47
CA SER A 122 -3.53 -4.50 44.48
C SER A 122 -3.91 -3.60 45.67
N PRO A 123 -5.16 -3.61 46.16
CA PRO A 123 -5.51 -2.88 47.37
C PRO A 123 -5.01 -3.63 48.61
N ALA A 124 -4.60 -2.86 49.62
CA ALA A 124 -4.26 -3.31 50.97
C ALA A 124 -5.51 -3.57 51.82
#